data_AF-A0A845GCT6-F1
#
_entry.id   AF-A0A845GCT6-F1
#
_cell.length_a   1.000
_cell.length_b   1.000
_cell.length_c   1.000
_cell.angle_alpha   90.00
_cell.angle_beta   90.00
_cell.angle_gamma   90.00
#
_symmetry.space_group_name_H-M   'P 1'
#
loop_
_entity.id
_entity.type
_entity.pdbx_description
1 polymer ?
#
loop_
_entity_poly.entity_id
_entity_poly.type
_entity_poly.pdbx_seq_one_letter_code
_entity_poly.pdbx_strand_id
1 'polypeptide(L)' 'MRLRENTRLANAIQQAIIIDATVGAAHAWAYLSALDVPQSTILRVLSGTGQRRASDRRPASQMTTE' A
#
# COMPACT_ATOMS: atom_id res chain seq x y z
N MET A 1 3.21 3.52 22.67
CA MET A 1 3.75 3.56 21.28
C MET A 1 4.70 2.38 21.07
N ARG A 2 4.24 1.28 20.45
CA ARG A 2 5.08 0.11 20.11
C ARG A 2 5.59 0.24 18.68
N LEU A 3 6.73 0.92 18.51
CA LEU A 3 7.36 1.18 17.21
C LEU A 3 7.61 -0.11 16.39
N ARG A 4 7.91 -1.22 17.06
CA ARG A 4 8.29 -2.51 16.44
C ARG A 4 7.12 -3.25 15.78
N GLU A 5 5.93 -3.17 16.37
CA GLU A 5 4.71 -3.74 15.77
C GLU A 5 4.31 -2.96 14.52
N ASN A 6 4.48 -1.64 14.55
CA ASN A 6 4.23 -0.79 13.39
C ASN A 6 5.17 -1.11 12.21
N THR A 7 6.44 -1.45 12.46
CA THR A 7 7.38 -1.81 11.38
C THR A 7 7.03 -3.13 10.70
N ARG A 8 6.61 -4.15 11.47
CA ARG A 8 6.20 -5.44 10.88
C ARG A 8 4.96 -5.29 10.02
N LEU A 9 3.97 -4.56 10.51
CA LEU A 9 2.75 -4.28 9.75
C LEU A 9 3.05 -3.46 8.50
N ALA A 10 3.92 -2.44 8.59
CA ALA A 10 4.32 -1.63 7.44
C ALA A 10 5.00 -2.49 6.35
N ASN A 11 5.91 -3.40 6.73
CA ASN A 11 6.56 -4.30 5.78
C ASN A 11 5.57 -5.28 5.14
N ALA A 12 4.63 -5.84 5.92
CA ALA A 12 3.59 -6.72 5.40
C ALA A 12 2.68 -5.99 4.38
N ILE A 13 2.30 -4.75 4.68
CA ILE A 13 1.53 -3.91 3.76
C ILE A 13 2.32 -3.64 2.48
N GLN A 14 3.60 -3.27 2.60
CA GLN A 14 4.45 -3.01 1.43
C GLN A 14 4.55 -4.25 0.51
N GLN A 15 4.72 -5.43 1.09
CA GLN A 15 4.77 -6.68 0.33
C GLN A 15 3.42 -7.00 -0.33
N ALA A 16 2.31 -6.76 0.36
CA ALA A 16 0.97 -6.96 -0.18
C ALA A 16 0.69 -6.04 -1.38
N ILE A 17 1.19 -4.80 -1.37
CA ILE A 17 1.09 -3.87 -2.51
C ILE A 17 1.83 -4.42 -3.73
N ILE A 18 3.01 -5.02 -3.53
CA ILE A 18 3.78 -5.64 -4.62
C ILE A 18 3.02 -6.85 -5.18
N ILE A 19 2.44 -7.68 -4.32
CA ILE A 19 1.64 -8.85 -4.73
C ILE A 19 0.39 -8.41 -5.50
N ASP A 20 -0.31 -7.37 -5.03
CA ASP A 20 -1.47 -6.78 -5.70
C ASP A 20 -1.10 -6.31 -7.12
N ALA A 21 0.04 -5.63 -7.27
CA ALA A 21 0.50 -5.13 -8.56
C ALA A 21 0.97 -6.24 -9.54
N THR A 22 1.38 -7.40 -9.04
CA THR A 22 1.99 -8.48 -9.85
C THR A 22 1.05 -9.65 -10.12
N VAL A 23 0.26 -10.06 -9.13
CA VAL A 23 -0.62 -11.24 -9.17
C VAL A 23 -2.10 -10.87 -8.92
N GLY A 24 -2.35 -9.69 -8.38
CA GLY A 24 -3.69 -9.15 -8.14
C GLY A 24 -4.16 -9.21 -6.68
N ALA A 25 -5.23 -8.46 -6.41
CA ALA A 25 -5.74 -8.21 -5.07
C ALA A 25 -6.12 -9.48 -4.27
N ALA A 26 -6.58 -10.54 -4.94
CA ALA A 26 -6.94 -11.79 -4.27
C ALA A 26 -5.74 -12.46 -3.60
N HIS A 27 -4.57 -12.44 -4.24
CA HIS A 27 -3.33 -12.98 -3.68
C HIS A 27 -2.78 -12.10 -2.56
N ALA A 28 -2.89 -10.78 -2.71
CA ALA A 28 -2.49 -9.83 -1.67
C ALA A 28 -3.37 -9.97 -0.41
N TRP A 29 -4.67 -10.22 -0.59
CA TRP A 29 -5.58 -10.53 0.52
C TRP A 29 -5.15 -11.80 1.25
N ALA A 30 -4.92 -12.90 0.52
CA ALA A 30 -4.51 -14.16 1.11
C ALA A 30 -3.21 -14.01 1.92
N TYR A 31 -2.24 -13.26 1.39
CA TYR A 31 -0.97 -12.98 2.08
C TYR A 31 -1.17 -12.21 3.40
N LEU A 32 -1.97 -11.14 3.40
CA LEU A 32 -2.24 -10.36 4.61
C LEU A 32 -3.07 -11.14 5.63
N SER A 33 -4.03 -11.94 5.15
CA SER A 33 -4.85 -12.79 6.01
C SER A 33 -4.02 -13.87 6.71
N ALA A 34 -2.99 -14.41 6.06
CA ALA A 34 -2.08 -15.37 6.67
C ALA A 34 -1.16 -14.77 7.76
N LEU A 35 -1.05 -13.44 7.81
CA LEU A 35 -0.28 -12.69 8.81
C LEU A 35 -1.15 -12.13 9.94
N ASP A 36 -2.40 -12.61 10.08
CA ASP A 36 -3.39 -12.14 11.06
C ASP A 36 -3.64 -10.62 11.01
N VAL A 37 -3.49 -10.02 9.83
CA VAL A 37 -3.81 -8.60 9.65
C VAL A 37 -5.34 -8.42 9.70
N PRO A 38 -5.86 -7.46 10.48
CA PRO A 38 -7.30 -7.23 10.56
C PRO A 38 -7.92 -6.97 9.20
N GLN A 39 -9.07 -7.58 8.91
CA GLN A 39 -9.78 -7.44 7.63
C GLN A 39 -10.06 -5.98 7.27
N SER A 40 -10.38 -5.13 8.25
CA SER A 40 -10.56 -3.69 8.05
C SER A 40 -9.31 -2.98 7.53
N THR A 41 -8.12 -3.43 7.94
CA THR A 41 -6.82 -2.95 7.44
C THR A 41 -6.56 -3.46 6.03
N ILE A 42 -6.84 -4.74 5.76
CA ILE A 42 -6.69 -5.36 4.43
C ILE A 42 -7.53 -4.61 3.39
N LEU A 43 -8.82 -4.41 3.69
CA LEU A 43 -9.74 -3.67 2.83
C LEU A 43 -9.26 -2.23 2.60
N ARG A 44 -8.76 -1.55 3.63
CA ARG A 44 -8.24 -0.18 3.48
C ARG A 44 -7.03 -0.13 2.55
N VAL A 45 -6.12 -1.09 2.67
CA VAL A 45 -4.91 -1.17 1.83
C VAL A 45 -5.29 -1.47 0.39
N LEU A 46 -6.04 -2.54 0.15
CA LEU A 46 -6.36 -3.00 -1.22
C LEU A 46 -7.35 -2.07 -1.94
N SER A 47 -8.29 -1.44 -1.23
CA SER A 47 -9.18 -0.44 -1.83
C SER A 47 -8.47 0.91 -2.04
N GLY A 48 -7.48 1.24 -1.21
CA GLY A 48 -6.72 2.49 -1.27
C GLY A 48 -5.59 2.48 -2.30
N THR A 49 -5.01 1.32 -2.62
CA THR A 49 -3.96 1.17 -3.65
C THR A 49 -4.49 1.45 -5.05
N GLY A 50 -5.74 1.08 -5.33
CA GLY A 50 -6.42 1.43 -6.58
C GLY A 50 -6.63 2.94 -6.78
N GLN A 51 -6.80 3.69 -5.69
CA GLN A 51 -7.09 5.13 -5.71
C GLN A 51 -5.84 6.00 -5.94
N ARG A 52 -4.63 5.49 -5.70
CA ARG A 52 -3.37 6.20 -5.99
C ARG A 52 -2.92 6.07 -7.45
N ARG A 53 -3.85 5.84 -8.39
CA ARG A 53 -3.54 5.91 -9.82
C ARG A 53 -3.45 7.38 -10.26
N ALA A 54 -2.20 7.81 -10.46
CA ALA A 54 -1.73 8.75 -11.47
C ALA A 54 -2.11 10.24 -11.41
N SER A 55 -3.09 10.70 -10.64
CA SER A 55 -3.51 12.12 -10.70
C SER A 55 -2.77 13.06 -9.72
N ASP A 56 -2.12 12.53 -8.69
CA ASP A 56 -1.41 13.33 -7.67
C ASP A 56 0.10 13.47 -7.89
N ARG A 57 0.62 12.91 -9.00
CA ARG A 57 1.94 13.33 -9.48
C ARG A 57 1.75 14.65 -10.23
N ARG A 58 1.43 15.73 -9.51
CA ARG A 58 1.78 17.06 -10.01
C ARG A 58 3.28 17.01 -10.29
N PRO A 59 3.73 17.22 -11.53
CA PRO A 59 5.13 17.55 -11.71
C PRO A 59 5.36 18.78 -10.84
N ALA A 60 6.30 18.70 -9.91
CA ALA A 60 6.93 19.89 -9.41
C ALA A 60 7.59 20.55 -10.62
N SER A 61 6.83 21.37 -11.35
CA SER A 61 7.35 22.33 -12.30
C SER A 61 8.08 23.39 -11.48
N GLN A 62 9.28 23.01 -11.02
CA GLN A 62 10.35 23.95 -10.74
C GLN A 62 11.15 24.08 -12.05
N MET A 63 10.93 25.17 -12.78
CA MET A 63 11.91 25.78 -13.70
C MET A 63 11.30 27.09 -14.23
N THR A 64 11.63 28.26 -13.64
CA THR A 64 12.81 29.12 -13.89
C THR A 64 12.62 30.06 -15.11
N THR A 65 13.11 31.31 -14.95
CA THR A 65 13.26 32.42 -15.92
C THR A 65 11.99 33.27 -16.14
N GLU A 66 11.94 34.59 -15.95
CA GLU A 66 12.93 35.69 -15.91
C GLU A 66 12.56 36.75 -14.85
#